data_AF-A0A0U5F220-F1
#
_entry.id   AF-A0A0U5F220-F1
#
_cell.length_a   1.000
_cell.length_b   1.000
_cell.length_c   1.000
_cell.angle_alpha   90.00
_cell.angle_beta   90.00
_cell.angle_gamma   90.00
#
_symmetry.space_group_name_H-M   'P 1'
#
loop_
_entity.id
_entity.type
_entity.pdbx_description
1 polymer ?
#
loop_
_entity_poly.entity_id
_entity_poly.type
_entity_poly.pdbx_seq_one_letter_code
_entity_poly.pdbx_strand_id
1 'polypeptide(L)'
;MCRRGEVRKHSVMVGDKVLYYAAQLSHAQRFARARQAEGIAAYVVPDQAPRPTRKVRMNPLTGQPYKKPKSSTKTTERNAPAAAPTSVDERPEA
;
A
#
# COMPACT_ATOMS: atom_id res chain seq x y z
N MET A 1 -21.39 22.02 -5.72
CA MET A 1 -21.17 21.37 -4.41
C MET A 1 -19.98 20.42 -4.52
N CYS A 2 -18.78 20.83 -4.13
CA CYS A 2 -17.63 19.93 -4.11
C CYS A 2 -17.79 18.97 -2.93
N ARG A 3 -18.01 17.67 -3.17
CA ARG A 3 -18.02 16.67 -2.08
C ARG A 3 -16.67 16.77 -1.37
N ARG A 4 -16.70 17.19 -0.09
CA ARG A 4 -15.49 17.31 0.74
C ARG A 4 -14.78 15.97 0.71
N GLY A 5 -13.53 15.98 0.24
CA GLY A 5 -12.57 14.87 0.20
C GLY A 5 -13.10 13.53 0.67
N GLU A 6 -13.78 12.81 -0.22
CA GLU A 6 -14.10 11.41 0.03
C GLU A 6 -12.77 10.65 0.04
N VAL A 7 -12.40 10.16 1.23
CA VAL A 7 -11.17 9.38 1.41
C VAL A 7 -11.35 8.11 0.59
N ARG A 8 -10.42 7.85 -0.34
CA ARG A 8 -10.43 6.62 -1.15
C ARG A 8 -10.49 5.40 -0.23
N LYS A 9 -11.31 4.40 -0.57
CA LYS A 9 -11.46 3.18 0.24
C LYS A 9 -11.18 1.94 -0.59
N HIS A 10 -9.95 1.46 -0.57
CA HIS A 10 -9.59 0.15 -1.12
C HIS A 10 -10.15 -0.95 -0.21
N SER A 11 -10.95 -1.85 -0.76
CA SER A 11 -11.59 -2.93 -0.01
C SER A 11 -10.73 -4.18 -0.09
N VAL A 12 -10.54 -4.89 1.02
CA VAL A 12 -10.00 -6.26 1.03
C VAL A 12 -11.17 -7.20 1.25
N MET A 13 -11.37 -8.13 0.33
CA MET A 13 -12.46 -9.09 0.34
C MET A 13 -11.91 -10.49 0.57
N VAL A 14 -12.71 -11.31 1.25
CA VAL A 14 -12.49 -12.75 1.43
C VAL A 14 -13.78 -13.43 1.03
N GLY A 15 -13.76 -14.19 -0.07
CA GLY A 15 -14.99 -14.65 -0.73
C GLY A 15 -15.89 -13.45 -1.09
N ASP A 16 -17.10 -13.45 -0.54
CA ASP A 16 -18.14 -12.43 -0.82
C ASP A 16 -18.25 -11.34 0.25
N LYS A 17 -17.41 -11.39 1.28
CA LYS A 17 -17.47 -10.46 2.42
C LYS A 17 -16.29 -9.50 2.42
N VAL A 18 -16.58 -8.23 2.74
CA VAL A 18 -15.54 -7.22 2.95
C VAL A 18 -14.97 -7.39 4.35
N LEU A 19 -13.67 -7.64 4.43
CA LEU A 19 -12.95 -7.81 5.69
C LEU A 19 -12.41 -6.47 6.21
N TYR A 20 -11.92 -5.62 5.31
CA TYR A 20 -11.19 -4.40 5.69
C TYR A 20 -11.24 -3.32 4.61
N TYR A 21 -11.21 -2.04 5.02
CA TYR A 21 -11.08 -0.89 4.13
C TYR A 21 -9.79 -0.12 4.43
N ALA A 22 -9.02 0.19 3.39
CA ALA A 22 -7.77 0.94 3.49
C ALA A 22 -7.79 2.22 2.64
N ALA A 23 -7.16 3.29 3.15
CA ALA A 23 -7.01 4.54 2.39
C ALA A 23 -5.93 4.47 1.29
N GLN A 24 -4.98 3.54 1.43
CA GLN A 24 -3.85 3.36 0.51
C GLN A 24 -3.86 1.96 -0.11
N LEU A 25 -3.67 1.92 -1.43
CA LEU A 25 -3.66 0.65 -2.19
C LEU A 25 -2.53 -0.27 -1.74
N SER A 26 -1.35 0.27 -1.49
CA SER A 26 -0.18 -0.50 -1.02
C SER A 26 -0.45 -1.18 0.31
N HIS A 27 -1.20 -0.54 1.21
CA HIS A 27 -1.55 -1.11 2.51
C HIS A 27 -2.54 -2.28 2.34
N ALA A 28 -3.58 -2.09 1.53
CA ALA A 28 -4.53 -3.17 1.22
C ALA A 28 -3.83 -4.40 0.59
N GLN A 29 -2.90 -4.17 -0.33
CA GLN A 29 -2.12 -5.25 -0.98
C GLN A 29 -1.26 -6.01 0.01
N ARG A 30 -0.56 -5.31 0.91
CA ARG A 30 0.24 -5.96 1.97
C ARG A 30 -0.63 -6.81 2.89
N PHE A 31 -1.81 -6.31 3.25
CA PHE A 31 -2.74 -7.03 4.11
C PHE A 31 -3.30 -8.29 3.42
N ALA A 32 -3.73 -8.19 2.16
CA ALA A 32 -4.20 -9.35 1.41
C ALA A 32 -3.12 -10.43 1.28
N ARG A 33 -1.86 -10.05 1.00
CA ARG A 33 -0.73 -10.99 0.95
C ARG A 33 -0.45 -11.67 2.28
N ALA A 34 -0.54 -10.94 3.39
CA ALA A 34 -0.38 -11.55 4.72
C ALA A 34 -1.46 -12.61 4.98
N ARG A 35 -2.72 -12.33 4.61
CA ARG A 35 -3.82 -13.31 4.74
C ARG A 35 -3.67 -14.50 3.80
N GLN A 36 -3.18 -14.29 2.58
CA GLN A 36 -2.85 -15.38 1.67
C GLN A 36 -1.76 -16.29 2.23
N ALA A 37 -0.76 -15.73 2.93
CA ALA A 37 0.28 -16.52 3.60
C ALA A 37 -0.28 -17.37 4.76
N GLU A 38 -1.39 -16.93 5.39
CA GLU A 38 -2.16 -17.70 6.37
C GLU A 38 -3.09 -18.74 5.73
N GLY A 39 -3.15 -18.83 4.40
CA GLY A 39 -4.04 -19.73 3.65
C GLY A 39 -5.44 -19.18 3.38
N ILE A 40 -5.68 -17.88 3.66
CA ILE A 40 -6.97 -17.23 3.44
C ILE A 40 -6.98 -16.60 2.03
N ALA A 41 -7.97 -16.97 1.20
CA ALA A 41 -8.16 -16.42 -0.14
C ALA A 41 -8.67 -14.96 -0.12
N ALA A 42 -7.78 -14.04 0.25
CA ALA A 42 -8.05 -12.61 0.29
C ALA A 42 -7.63 -11.90 -1.01
N TYR A 43 -8.42 -10.94 -1.47
CA TYR A 43 -8.12 -10.13 -2.65
C TYR A 43 -8.51 -8.66 -2.45
N VAL A 44 -7.89 -7.76 -3.21
CA VAL A 44 -8.08 -6.30 -3.07
C VAL A 44 -8.91 -5.75 -4.22
N VAL A 45 -9.96 -5.00 -3.88
CA VAL A 45 -10.72 -4.19 -4.83
C VAL A 45 -10.24 -2.73 -4.72
N PRO A 46 -9.55 -2.21 -5.75
CA PRO A 46 -9.06 -0.85 -5.73
C PRO A 46 -10.19 0.14 -6.01
N ASP A 47 -10.37 1.11 -5.10
CA ASP A 47 -11.16 2.29 -5.39
C ASP A 47 -10.48 3.16 -6.46
N GLN A 48 -11.20 3.36 -7.57
CA GLN A 48 -10.75 4.14 -8.74
C GLN A 48 -11.20 5.60 -8.68
N ALA A 49 -11.83 6.05 -7.58
CA ALA A 49 -12.31 7.43 -7.46
C ALA A 49 -11.21 8.45 -7.77
N PRO A 50 -11.47 9.48 -8.59
CA PRO A 50 -10.46 10.45 -9.00
C PRO A 50 -9.87 11.17 -7.78
N ARG A 51 -8.54 11.36 -7.78
CA ARG A 51 -7.83 12.07 -6.70
C ARG A 51 -8.24 13.54 -6.74
N PRO A 52 -8.66 14.15 -5.61
CA PRO A 52 -8.91 15.57 -5.58
C PRO A 52 -7.60 16.33 -5.83
N THR A 53 -7.61 17.25 -6.80
CA THR A 53 -6.46 18.10 -7.10
C THR A 53 -6.18 19.00 -5.89
N ARG A 54 -5.02 18.83 -5.27
CA ARG A 54 -4.60 19.69 -4.15
C ARG A 54 -4.38 21.11 -4.68
N LYS A 55 -5.23 22.04 -4.23
CA LYS A 55 -5.10 23.47 -4.60
C LYS A 55 -3.77 23.99 -4.10
N VAL A 56 -3.09 24.76 -4.95
CA VAL A 56 -1.86 25.47 -4.59
C VAL A 56 -2.25 26.55 -3.57
N ARG A 57 -1.58 26.55 -2.43
CA ARG A 57 -1.80 27.56 -1.40
C ARG A 57 -1.03 28.82 -1.81
N MET A 58 -1.74 29.95 -1.89
CA MET A 58 -1.13 31.26 -2.15
C MET A 58 -0.71 31.91 -0.83
N ASN A 59 0.40 32.64 -0.85
CA ASN A 59 0.81 33.49 0.28
C ASN A 59 -0.07 34.76 0.28
N PRO A 60 -0.80 35.07 1.37
CA PRO A 60 -1.65 36.26 1.43
C PRO A 60 -0.86 37.57 1.39
N LEU A 61 0.42 37.57 1.80
CA LEU A 61 1.25 38.77 1.87
C LEU A 61 1.94 39.11 0.54
N THR A 62 2.28 38.11 -0.27
CA THR A 62 3.06 38.31 -1.51
C THR A 62 2.28 37.95 -2.78
N GLY A 63 1.07 37.37 -2.65
CA GLY A 63 0.28 36.87 -3.77
C GLY A 63 0.88 35.67 -4.50
N GLN A 64 2.10 35.25 -4.14
CA GLN A 64 2.82 34.18 -4.81
C GLN A 64 2.51 32.80 -4.20
N PRO A 65 2.54 31.72 -5.00
CA PRO A 65 2.38 30.36 -4.49
C PRO A 65 3.54 29.96 -3.57
N TYR A 66 3.25 29.24 -2.49
CA TYR A 66 4.30 28.67 -1.64
C TYR A 66 5.17 27.67 -2.43
N LYS A 67 6.49 27.76 -2.31
CA LYS A 67 7.43 26.78 -2.88
C LYS A 67 7.13 25.40 -2.30
N LYS A 68 6.78 24.44 -3.15
CA LYS A 68 6.54 23.05 -2.74
C LYS A 68 7.84 22.44 -2.22
N PRO A 69 7.86 21.71 -1.10
CA PRO A 69 8.98 20.81 -0.82
C PRO A 69 8.96 19.72 -1.92
N LYS A 70 10.06 19.59 -2.67
CA LYS A 70 10.24 18.45 -3.57
C LYS A 70 10.29 17.21 -2.69
N SER A 71 9.30 16.33 -2.79
CA SER A 71 9.35 15.02 -2.13
C SER A 71 10.51 14.24 -2.73
N SER A 72 11.64 14.18 -2.03
CA SER A 72 12.73 13.29 -2.37
C SER A 72 12.25 11.86 -2.21
N THR A 73 11.98 11.19 -3.33
CA THR A 73 11.91 9.73 -3.39
C THR A 73 13.30 9.21 -3.01
N LYS A 74 13.51 8.88 -1.73
CA LYS A 74 14.52 7.91 -1.34
C LYS A 74 14.03 6.56 -1.87
N THR A 75 14.53 6.17 -3.04
CA THR A 75 14.54 4.78 -3.49
C THR A 75 15.40 4.01 -2.51
N THR A 76 14.78 3.28 -1.58
CA THR A 76 15.48 2.28 -0.78
C THR A 76 15.79 1.11 -1.70
N GLU A 77 17.05 0.97 -2.08
CA GLU A 77 17.55 -0.25 -2.71
C GLU A 77 17.33 -1.45 -1.80
N ARG A 78 16.68 -2.48 -2.37
CA ARG A 78 16.82 -3.92 -2.14
C ARG A 78 17.42 -4.36 -0.80
N ASN A 79 16.55 -4.83 0.10
CA ASN A 79 16.90 -5.93 0.98
C ASN A 79 16.60 -7.25 0.25
N ALA A 80 17.66 -7.96 -0.15
CA ALA A 80 17.60 -9.38 -0.45
C ALA A 80 17.49 -10.16 0.87
N PRO A 81 16.54 -11.10 1.05
CA PRO A 81 16.59 -11.97 2.21
C PRO A 81 17.69 -13.01 2.02
N ALA A 82 18.78 -12.84 2.77
CA ALA A 82 19.63 -13.95 3.18
C ALA A 82 18.89 -14.76 4.25
N ALA A 83 18.49 -15.99 3.94
CA ALA A 83 18.36 -17.10 4.90
C ALA A 83 18.13 -18.41 4.13
N ALA A 84 19.08 -19.33 4.29
CA ALA A 84 19.00 -20.71 3.82
C ALA A 84 17.92 -21.51 4.57
N PRO A 85 17.31 -22.52 3.94
CA PRO A 85 16.81 -23.67 4.66
C PRO A 85 17.88 -24.77 4.67
N THR A 86 18.37 -25.07 5.88
CA THR A 86 19.00 -26.34 6.24
C THR A 86 18.03 -27.48 5.96
N SER A 87 18.42 -28.43 5.11
CA SER A 87 17.79 -29.76 5.05
C SER A 87 18.72 -30.77 5.71
N VAL A 88 18.10 -31.50 6.61
CA VAL A 88 18.57 -32.53 7.54
C VAL A 88 18.82 -33.84 6.78
N ASP A 89 19.91 -34.53 7.15
CA ASP A 89 20.12 -35.99 7.20
C ASP A 89 20.00 -36.86 5.92
N GLU A 90 21.12 -37.44 5.48
CA GLU A 90 21.17 -38.84 5.03
C GLU A 90 22.62 -39.38 5.16
N ARG A 91 22.83 -40.29 6.13
CA ARG A 91 23.97 -41.23 6.18
C ARG A 91 23.65 -42.41 5.25
N PRO A 92 24.52 -42.81 4.30
CA PRO A 92 24.49 -44.16 3.79
C PRO A 92 25.42 -45.05 4.63
N GLU A 93 24.82 -46.04 5.26
CA GLU A 93 25.47 -47.26 5.75
C GLU A 93 25.65 -48.20 4.55
N ALA A 94 26.90 -48.52 4.19
CA ALA A 94 27.33 -49.74 3.51
C ALA A 94 28.87 -49.76 3.40
#